data_AF-A0A218V915-F1
#
_entry.id   AF-A0A218V915-F1
#
_cell.length_a   1.000
_cell.length_b   1.000
_cell.length_c   1.000
_cell.angle_alpha   90.00
_cell.angle_beta   90.00
_cell.angle_gamma   90.00
#
_symmetry.space_group_name_H-M   'P 1'
#
loop_
_entity.id
_entity.type
_entity.pdbx_description
1 polymer ?
#
loop_
_entity_poly.entity_id
_entity_poly.type
_entity_poly.pdbx_seq_one_letter_code
_entity_poly.pdbx_strand_id
1 'polypeptide(L)'
;MAFSNLTSKAILLYDEWIKDADPRLEGWPLMSSPFPTTFIIGTYVYFVTSLGPKLMENKKPFELRQIMTFYNFSVVALSLYMTYEFLMSGWATGYSFRCDIVDYSRSPTALRMVRTCWLYFFSKFIELLDTVQFIMITVHIGQIYIMDDCPYQYPIFMFIIWLYGSMFLVLFLHFWYHAYTKGQRLPKMARNGISKD
;
A
#
# COMPACT_ATOMS: atom_id res chain seq x y z
N MET A 1 19.78 22.80 -24.36
CA MET A 1 20.47 23.51 -23.26
C MET A 1 19.64 23.62 -21.98
N ALA A 2 18.34 23.96 -22.02
CA ALA A 2 17.50 24.00 -20.80
C ALA A 2 17.29 22.62 -20.15
N PHE A 3 17.02 21.58 -20.97
CA PHE A 3 16.80 20.22 -20.49
C PHE A 3 18.05 19.61 -19.82
N SER A 4 19.24 19.78 -20.41
CA SER A 4 20.51 19.29 -19.85
C SER A 4 20.88 19.95 -18.51
N ASN A 5 20.52 21.23 -18.33
CA ASN A 5 20.73 21.93 -17.07
C ASN A 5 19.75 21.47 -15.99
N LEU A 6 18.51 21.14 -16.37
CA LEU A 6 17.51 20.60 -15.45
C LEU A 6 17.86 19.19 -14.98
N THR A 7 18.28 18.31 -15.90
CA THR A 7 18.71 16.95 -15.56
C THR A 7 19.92 16.96 -14.63
N SER A 8 20.90 17.84 -14.88
CA SER A 8 22.09 17.95 -14.03
C SER A 8 21.73 18.42 -12.60
N LYS A 9 20.82 19.39 -12.47
CA LYS A 9 20.31 19.82 -11.15
C LYS A 9 19.51 18.72 -10.44
N ALA A 10 18.70 17.97 -11.17
CA ALA A 10 17.92 16.88 -10.60
C ALA A 10 18.81 15.73 -10.08
N ILE A 11 19.88 15.40 -10.81
CA ILE A 11 20.86 14.40 -10.38
C ILE A 11 21.60 14.87 -9.13
N LEU A 12 22.05 16.13 -9.07
CA LEU A 12 22.71 16.67 -7.88
C LEU A 12 21.80 16.67 -6.65
N LEU A 13 20.53 17.03 -6.80
CA LEU A 13 19.55 16.98 -5.71
C LEU A 13 19.30 15.55 -5.24
N TYR A 14 19.27 14.58 -6.17
CA TYR A 14 19.15 13.16 -5.83
C TYR A 14 20.37 12.65 -5.07
N ASP A 15 21.57 12.99 -5.52
CA ASP A 15 22.83 12.61 -4.87
C ASP A 15 23.00 13.26 -3.50
N GLU A 16 22.50 14.48 -3.30
CA GLU A 16 22.45 15.09 -1.97
C GLU A 16 21.45 14.39 -1.05
N TRP A 17 20.25 14.07 -1.54
CA TRP A 17 19.22 13.41 -0.76
C TRP A 17 19.60 11.99 -0.33
N ILE A 18 20.29 11.23 -1.18
CA ILE A 18 20.66 9.84 -0.88
C ILE A 18 21.82 9.72 0.11
N LYS A 19 22.61 10.77 0.33
CA LYS A 19 23.67 10.78 1.35
C LYS A 19 23.14 10.64 2.77
N ASP A 20 21.92 11.10 3.01
CA ASP A 20 21.25 10.98 4.31
C ASP A 20 20.56 9.61 4.50
N ALA A 21 20.67 8.71 3.52
CA ALA A 21 20.09 7.37 3.61
C ALA A 21 20.84 6.51 4.65
N ASP A 22 20.10 5.64 5.32
CA ASP A 22 20.67 4.74 6.32
C ASP A 22 21.54 3.67 5.65
N PRO A 23 22.87 3.64 5.89
CA PRO A 23 23.77 2.68 5.25
C PRO A 23 23.50 1.23 5.69
N ARG A 24 22.70 0.99 6.73
CA ARG A 24 22.31 -0.35 7.19
C ARG A 24 21.37 -1.07 6.21
N LEU A 25 20.68 -0.30 5.37
CA LEU A 25 19.74 -0.80 4.35
C LEU A 25 20.39 -0.98 2.98
N GLU A 26 21.69 -0.69 2.85
CA GLU A 26 22.41 -0.85 1.60
C GLU A 26 22.41 -2.32 1.15
N GLY A 27 22.07 -2.56 -0.12
CA GLY A 27 21.97 -3.91 -0.70
C GLY A 27 20.66 -4.65 -0.41
N TRP A 28 19.74 -4.07 0.38
CA TRP A 28 18.43 -4.68 0.61
C TRP A 28 17.53 -4.50 -0.61
N PRO A 29 16.65 -5.48 -0.92
CA PRO A 29 15.74 -5.37 -2.05
C PRO A 29 14.90 -4.10 -1.98
N LEU A 30 14.78 -3.40 -3.11
CA LEU A 30 14.00 -2.16 -3.29
C LEU A 30 14.46 -0.96 -2.44
N MET A 31 15.65 -1.02 -1.83
CA MET A 31 16.24 0.09 -1.05
C MET A 31 17.33 0.86 -1.80
N SER A 32 17.77 0.39 -2.97
CA SER A 32 18.83 1.03 -3.76
C SER A 32 18.40 2.35 -4.41
N SER A 33 17.13 2.47 -4.78
CA SER A 33 16.58 3.66 -5.43
C SER A 33 15.06 3.68 -5.31
N PRO A 34 14.41 4.85 -5.32
CA PRO A 34 12.95 4.92 -5.39
C PRO A 34 12.37 4.48 -6.75
N PHE A 35 13.16 4.49 -7.83
CA PHE A 35 12.65 4.21 -9.19
C PHE A 35 12.04 2.80 -9.36
N PRO A 36 12.66 1.70 -8.91
CA PRO A 36 12.05 0.37 -8.97
C PRO A 36 10.68 0.32 -8.29
N THR A 37 10.55 0.95 -7.12
CA THR A 37 9.27 1.02 -6.39
C THR A 37 8.23 1.80 -7.16
N THR A 38 8.58 2.97 -7.72
CA THR A 38 7.67 3.76 -8.56
C THR A 38 7.22 2.98 -9.80
N PHE A 39 8.14 2.24 -10.45
CA PHE A 39 7.83 1.42 -11.60
C PHE A 39 6.85 0.29 -11.27
N ILE A 40 7.06 -0.40 -10.14
CA ILE A 40 6.16 -1.46 -9.66
C ILE A 40 4.75 -0.88 -9.43
N ILE A 41 4.64 0.24 -8.72
CA ILE A 41 3.35 0.87 -8.42
C ILE A 41 2.67 1.34 -9.72
N GLY A 42 3.41 1.99 -10.63
CA GLY A 42 2.85 2.44 -11.91
C GLY A 42 2.34 1.29 -12.76
N THR A 43 3.09 0.19 -12.83
CA THR A 43 2.69 -1.03 -13.54
C THR A 43 1.48 -1.68 -12.89
N TYR A 44 1.44 -1.72 -11.55
CA TYR A 44 0.30 -2.21 -10.78
C TYR A 44 -0.97 -1.39 -11.07
N VAL A 45 -0.90 -0.06 -11.04
CA VAL A 45 -2.05 0.81 -11.33
C VAL A 45 -2.54 0.59 -12.77
N TYR A 46 -1.64 0.51 -13.74
CA TYR A 46 -1.99 0.20 -15.12
C TYR A 46 -2.65 -1.17 -15.26
N PHE A 47 -2.10 -2.19 -14.59
CA PHE A 47 -2.64 -3.54 -14.59
C PHE A 47 -4.07 -3.55 -14.04
N VAL A 48 -4.28 -2.93 -12.89
CA VAL A 48 -5.57 -2.93 -12.19
C VAL A 48 -6.65 -2.13 -12.92
N THR A 49 -6.29 -0.96 -13.44
CA THR A 49 -7.28 -0.03 -14.03
C THR A 49 -7.63 -0.35 -15.47
N SER A 50 -6.68 -0.92 -16.24
CA SER A 50 -6.82 -1.03 -17.69
C SER A 50 -6.67 -2.46 -18.18
N LEU A 51 -5.54 -3.11 -17.87
CA LEU A 51 -5.21 -4.41 -18.46
C LEU A 51 -6.06 -5.56 -17.89
N GLY A 52 -6.24 -5.60 -16.57
CA GLY A 52 -7.00 -6.62 -15.85
C GLY A 52 -8.45 -6.75 -16.35
N PRO A 53 -9.25 -5.68 -16.34
CA PRO A 53 -10.62 -5.72 -16.86
C PRO A 53 -10.69 -6.18 -18.33
N LYS A 54 -9.78 -5.70 -19.18
CA LYS A 54 -9.71 -6.07 -20.59
C LYS A 54 -9.35 -7.54 -20.81
N LEU A 55 -8.48 -8.11 -19.99
CA LEU A 55 -8.14 -9.53 -20.04
C LEU A 55 -9.31 -10.43 -19.57
N MET A 56 -10.18 -9.91 -18.70
CA MET A 56 -11.28 -10.65 -18.09
C MET A 56 -12.59 -10.58 -18.88
N GLU A 57 -12.73 -9.66 -19.83
CA GLU A 57 -13.93 -9.44 -20.65
C GLU A 57 -14.44 -10.74 -21.33
N ASN A 58 -13.52 -11.59 -21.81
CA ASN A 58 -13.84 -12.80 -22.57
C ASN A 58 -13.40 -14.09 -21.88
N LYS A 59 -13.12 -14.04 -20.56
CA LYS A 59 -12.66 -15.20 -19.79
C LYS A 59 -13.77 -15.69 -18.86
N LYS A 60 -13.87 -17.01 -18.77
CA LYS A 60 -14.71 -17.67 -17.77
C LYS A 60 -14.20 -17.35 -16.37
N PRO A 61 -15.09 -17.33 -15.39
CA PRO A 61 -14.73 -16.98 -14.03
C PRO A 61 -13.77 -17.96 -13.37
N PHE A 62 -12.78 -17.43 -12.64
CA PHE A 62 -11.79 -18.22 -11.92
C PHE A 62 -12.27 -18.56 -10.51
N GLU A 63 -12.22 -19.85 -10.14
CA GLU A 63 -12.44 -20.27 -8.75
C GLU A 63 -11.17 -20.08 -7.91
N LEU A 64 -10.99 -18.90 -7.34
CA LEU A 64 -9.80 -18.54 -6.55
C LEU A 64 -10.01 -18.65 -5.03
N ARG A 65 -11.13 -19.27 -4.59
CA ARG A 65 -11.54 -19.28 -3.17
C ARG A 65 -10.46 -19.82 -2.24
N GLN A 66 -9.85 -20.95 -2.57
CA GLN A 66 -8.82 -21.56 -1.73
C GLN A 66 -7.54 -20.72 -1.66
N ILE A 67 -7.14 -20.14 -2.79
CA ILE A 67 -5.95 -19.29 -2.91
C ILE A 67 -6.13 -18.02 -2.07
N MET A 68 -7.29 -17.36 -2.20
CA MET A 68 -7.64 -16.17 -1.42
C MET A 68 -7.69 -16.46 0.08
N THR A 69 -8.27 -17.59 0.49
CA THR A 69 -8.29 -17.99 1.91
C THR A 69 -6.87 -18.16 2.45
N PHE A 70 -6.01 -18.92 1.75
CA PHE A 70 -4.62 -19.13 2.16
C PHE A 70 -3.83 -17.81 2.23
N TYR A 71 -4.02 -16.94 1.24
CA TYR A 71 -3.40 -15.62 1.20
C TYR A 71 -3.80 -14.78 2.43
N ASN A 72 -5.10 -14.69 2.74
CA ASN A 72 -5.58 -13.91 3.88
C ASN A 72 -5.01 -14.42 5.22
N PHE A 73 -4.98 -15.75 5.41
CA PHE A 73 -4.33 -16.34 6.60
C PHE A 73 -2.84 -16.01 6.67
N SER A 74 -2.15 -16.05 5.53
CA SER A 74 -0.72 -15.73 5.45
C SER A 74 -0.44 -14.28 5.82
N VAL A 75 -1.27 -13.33 5.36
CA VAL A 75 -1.15 -11.90 5.69
C VAL A 75 -1.44 -11.64 7.17
N VAL A 76 -2.44 -12.31 7.75
CA VAL A 76 -2.71 -12.22 9.20
C VAL A 76 -1.53 -12.74 10.01
N ALA A 77 -0.97 -13.91 9.65
CA ALA A 77 0.20 -14.46 10.32
C ALA A 77 1.42 -13.54 10.22
N LEU A 78 1.68 -12.98 9.03
CA LEU A 78 2.75 -12.00 8.82
C LEU A 78 2.54 -10.74 9.67
N SER A 79 1.30 -10.26 9.77
CA SER A 79 0.96 -9.08 10.58
C SER A 79 1.16 -9.30 12.07
N LEU A 80 0.79 -10.48 12.57
CA LEU A 80 1.07 -10.88 13.95
C LEU A 80 2.57 -10.97 14.21
N TYR A 81 3.33 -11.57 13.28
CA TYR A 81 4.78 -11.65 13.37
C TYR A 81 5.44 -10.27 13.41
N MET A 82 5.09 -9.36 12.49
CA MET A 82 5.62 -7.99 12.48
C MET A 82 5.27 -7.24 13.75
N THR A 83 4.05 -7.40 14.27
CA THR A 83 3.63 -6.79 15.54
C THR A 83 4.51 -7.26 16.69
N TYR A 84 4.76 -8.56 16.79
CA TYR A 84 5.67 -9.13 17.78
C TYR A 84 7.10 -8.58 17.63
N GLU A 85 7.63 -8.53 16.41
CA GLU A 85 8.96 -7.98 16.14
C GLU A 85 9.08 -6.51 16.52
N PHE A 86 8.08 -5.67 16.21
CA PHE A 86 8.05 -4.27 16.62
C PHE A 86 8.03 -4.14 18.15
N LEU A 87 7.17 -4.92 18.82
CA LEU A 87 7.10 -4.93 20.29
C LEU A 87 8.47 -5.25 20.90
N MET A 88 9.11 -6.32 20.45
CA MET A 88 10.41 -6.74 20.99
C MET A 88 11.57 -5.83 20.57
N SER A 89 11.44 -5.08 19.47
CA SER A 89 12.48 -4.17 18.97
C SER A 89 12.55 -2.82 19.69
N GLY A 90 11.60 -2.51 20.57
CA GLY A 90 11.69 -1.29 21.40
C GLY A 90 10.40 -0.96 22.15
N TRP A 91 9.25 -1.17 21.53
CA TRP A 91 7.96 -0.75 22.08
C TRP A 91 7.59 -1.43 23.41
N ALA A 92 8.00 -2.67 23.64
CA ALA A 92 7.79 -3.39 24.89
C ALA A 92 9.03 -3.44 25.80
N THR A 93 10.20 -3.04 25.30
CA THR A 93 11.49 -3.30 25.95
C THR A 93 12.24 -2.05 26.38
N GLY A 94 11.90 -0.87 25.88
CA GLY A 94 12.61 0.36 26.28
C GLY A 94 12.07 1.69 25.77
N TYR A 95 11.05 1.70 24.91
CA TYR A 95 10.49 2.96 24.41
C TYR A 95 9.59 3.62 25.46
N SER A 96 9.68 4.94 25.54
CA SER A 96 8.89 5.76 26.47
C SER A 96 7.47 6.06 25.97
N PHE A 97 7.14 5.63 24.73
CA PHE A 97 5.91 5.98 24.02
C PHE A 97 5.74 7.50 23.81
N ARG A 98 6.86 8.24 23.80
CA ARG A 98 6.91 9.69 23.60
C ARG A 98 7.74 10.02 22.37
N CYS A 99 8.82 10.79 22.55
CA CYS A 99 9.78 11.11 21.51
C CYS A 99 10.99 10.18 21.68
N ASP A 100 10.84 8.96 21.17
CA ASP A 100 11.94 8.00 21.10
C ASP A 100 12.65 8.20 19.76
N ILE A 101 13.91 8.66 19.82
CA ILE A 101 14.73 8.91 18.63
C ILE A 101 15.18 7.61 17.97
N VAL A 102 15.44 7.67 16.66
CA VAL A 102 15.95 6.52 15.91
C VAL A 102 17.36 6.20 16.37
N ASP A 103 17.59 4.96 16.80
CA ASP A 103 18.92 4.45 17.08
C ASP A 103 19.60 4.02 15.77
N TYR A 104 20.59 4.80 15.33
CA TYR A 104 21.40 4.52 14.13
C TYR A 104 22.59 3.57 14.42
N SER A 105 22.75 3.08 15.65
CA SER A 105 23.79 2.12 15.99
C SER A 105 23.58 0.76 15.30
N ARG A 106 24.62 -0.07 15.30
CA ARG A 106 24.55 -1.47 14.85
C ARG A 106 24.28 -2.44 16.02
N SER A 107 23.59 -1.98 17.06
CA SER A 107 23.15 -2.83 18.16
C SER A 107 22.15 -3.89 17.66
N PRO A 108 22.07 -5.08 18.29
CA PRO A 108 21.16 -6.13 17.85
C PRO A 108 19.69 -5.67 17.86
N THR A 109 19.30 -4.82 18.82
CA THR A 109 17.95 -4.25 18.92
C THR A 109 17.68 -3.24 17.80
N ALA A 110 18.62 -2.33 17.52
CA ALA A 110 18.48 -1.37 16.43
C ALA A 110 18.42 -2.05 15.06
N LEU A 111 19.26 -3.06 14.83
CA LEU A 111 19.20 -3.86 13.60
C LEU A 111 17.87 -4.59 13.48
N ARG A 112 17.35 -5.17 14.57
CA ARG A 112 16.03 -5.82 14.59
C ARG A 112 14.91 -4.85 14.19
N MET A 113 14.93 -3.62 14.71
CA MET A 113 13.99 -2.56 14.31
C MET A 113 14.08 -2.27 12.81
N VAL A 114 15.29 -2.06 12.28
CA VAL A 114 15.52 -1.80 10.85
C VAL A 114 15.00 -2.96 9.98
N ARG A 115 15.26 -4.21 10.37
CA ARG A 115 14.74 -5.38 9.64
C ARG A 115 13.22 -5.40 9.63
N THR A 116 12.60 -5.08 10.76
CA THR A 116 11.15 -5.06 10.92
C THR A 116 10.52 -3.93 10.08
N CYS A 117 11.13 -2.75 10.07
CA CYS A 117 10.72 -1.63 9.21
C CYS A 117 10.80 -1.98 7.72
N TRP A 118 11.87 -2.65 7.29
CA TRP A 118 11.97 -3.13 5.92
C TRP A 118 10.93 -4.22 5.61
N LEU A 119 10.71 -5.17 6.52
CA LEU A 119 9.72 -6.23 6.34
C LEU A 119 8.30 -5.65 6.22
N TYR A 120 8.00 -4.61 7.00
CA TYR A 120 6.75 -3.85 6.89
C TYR A 120 6.64 -3.10 5.56
N PHE A 121 7.72 -2.48 5.09
CA PHE A 121 7.74 -1.88 3.76
C PHE A 121 7.48 -2.93 2.67
N PHE A 122 8.13 -4.09 2.77
CA PHE A 122 7.95 -5.18 1.81
C PHE A 122 6.54 -5.77 1.85
N SER A 123 5.93 -5.88 3.04
CA SER A 123 4.55 -6.37 3.18
C SER A 123 3.55 -5.51 2.44
N LYS A 124 3.81 -4.22 2.25
CA LYS A 124 2.95 -3.34 1.45
C LYS A 124 2.82 -3.77 0.00
N PHE A 125 3.86 -4.38 -0.58
CA PHE A 125 3.76 -4.94 -1.94
C PHE A 125 2.94 -6.23 -1.97
N ILE A 126 2.94 -7.00 -0.87
CA ILE A 126 2.07 -8.18 -0.74
C ILE A 126 0.61 -7.73 -0.66
N GLU A 127 0.31 -6.71 0.15
CA GLU A 127 -1.04 -6.11 0.28
C GLU A 127 -1.57 -5.54 -1.04
N LEU A 128 -0.72 -5.18 -2.01
CA LEU A 128 -1.18 -4.78 -3.36
C LEU A 128 -1.91 -5.94 -4.08
N LEU A 129 -1.70 -7.19 -3.68
CA LEU A 129 -2.42 -8.33 -4.26
C LEU A 129 -3.90 -8.37 -3.83
N ASP A 130 -4.26 -7.81 -2.68
CA ASP A 130 -5.65 -7.76 -2.19
C ASP A 130 -6.57 -6.99 -3.13
N THR A 131 -6.07 -5.86 -3.62
CA THR A 131 -6.80 -4.98 -4.53
C THR A 131 -6.92 -5.58 -5.93
N VAL A 132 -5.91 -6.34 -6.38
CA VAL A 132 -6.01 -7.17 -7.60
C VAL A 132 -7.10 -8.22 -7.45
N GLN A 133 -7.13 -8.94 -6.32
CA GLN A 133 -8.15 -9.96 -6.06
C GLN A 133 -9.55 -9.36 -5.98
N PHE A 134 -9.72 -8.23 -5.27
CA PHE A 134 -10.99 -7.53 -5.15
C PHE A 134 -11.58 -7.11 -6.50
N ILE A 135 -10.75 -6.54 -7.37
CA ILE A 135 -11.19 -6.08 -8.69
C ILE A 135 -11.49 -7.25 -9.61
N MET A 136 -10.66 -8.31 -9.55
CA MET A 136 -10.93 -9.54 -10.28
C MET A 136 -12.29 -10.16 -9.86
N ILE A 137 -12.57 -10.22 -8.56
CA ILE A 137 -13.85 -10.74 -8.05
C ILE A 137 -15.01 -9.84 -8.47
N THR A 138 -14.84 -8.51 -8.42
CA THR A 138 -15.89 -7.55 -8.80
C THR A 138 -16.21 -7.63 -10.28
N VAL A 139 -15.20 -7.69 -11.15
CA VAL A 139 -15.39 -7.88 -12.60
C VAL A 139 -16.05 -9.23 -12.88
N HIS A 140 -15.61 -10.29 -12.21
CA HIS A 140 -16.21 -11.62 -12.32
C HIS A 140 -17.71 -11.58 -11.98
N ILE A 141 -18.08 -11.05 -10.82
CA ILE A 141 -19.48 -10.98 -10.38
C ILE A 141 -20.29 -10.09 -11.32
N GLY A 142 -19.70 -8.99 -11.80
CA GLY A 142 -20.31 -8.08 -12.76
C GLY A 142 -20.80 -8.75 -14.05
N GLN A 143 -20.19 -9.86 -14.48
CA GLN A 143 -20.59 -10.59 -15.69
C GLN A 143 -22.04 -11.09 -15.65
N ILE A 144 -22.60 -11.36 -14.47
CA ILE A 144 -23.99 -11.82 -14.34
C ILE A 144 -24.98 -10.75 -14.82
N TYR A 145 -24.66 -9.46 -14.69
CA TYR A 145 -25.52 -8.37 -15.19
C TYR A 145 -25.52 -8.24 -16.71
N ILE A 146 -24.52 -8.82 -17.39
CA ILE A 146 -24.38 -8.78 -18.86
C ILE A 146 -25.04 -10.01 -19.50
N MET A 147 -25.25 -11.09 -18.73
CA MET A 147 -25.91 -12.31 -19.21
C MET A 147 -27.41 -12.26 -18.91
N ASP A 148 -28.20 -11.91 -19.91
CA ASP A 148 -29.65 -11.68 -19.77
C ASP A 148 -30.44 -12.90 -19.25
N ASP A 149 -29.99 -14.14 -19.53
CA ASP A 149 -30.69 -15.40 -19.20
C ASP A 149 -29.91 -16.34 -18.26
N CYS A 150 -29.38 -15.84 -17.15
CA CYS A 150 -28.69 -16.68 -16.15
C CYS A 150 -29.58 -16.99 -14.94
N PRO A 151 -30.10 -18.23 -14.76
CA PRO A 151 -30.84 -18.61 -13.55
C PRO A 151 -29.89 -18.83 -12.37
N TYR A 152 -29.36 -17.74 -11.81
CA TYR A 152 -28.51 -17.79 -10.63
C TYR A 152 -29.34 -18.13 -9.38
N GLN A 153 -29.00 -19.24 -8.74
CA GLN A 153 -29.83 -19.89 -7.70
C GLN A 153 -29.91 -19.09 -6.39
N TYR A 154 -29.01 -18.15 -6.15
CA TYR A 154 -28.92 -17.37 -4.90
C TYR A 154 -28.64 -15.87 -5.12
N PRO A 155 -29.58 -15.10 -5.72
CA PRO A 155 -29.38 -13.68 -6.02
C PRO A 155 -29.11 -12.80 -4.79
N ILE A 156 -29.38 -13.29 -3.57
CA ILE A 156 -29.10 -12.58 -2.33
C ILE A 156 -27.61 -12.23 -2.14
N PHE A 157 -26.69 -13.07 -2.63
CA PHE A 157 -25.25 -12.80 -2.51
C PHE A 157 -24.82 -11.59 -3.34
N MET A 158 -25.51 -11.27 -4.45
CA MET A 158 -25.27 -10.05 -5.24
C MET A 158 -25.54 -8.80 -4.42
N PHE A 159 -26.71 -8.76 -3.77
CA PHE A 159 -27.11 -7.63 -2.92
C PHE A 159 -26.13 -7.42 -1.76
N ILE A 160 -25.70 -8.51 -1.13
CA ILE A 160 -24.74 -8.47 -0.03
C ILE A 160 -23.41 -7.82 -0.50
N ILE A 161 -22.88 -8.25 -1.65
CA ILE A 161 -21.59 -7.75 -2.16
C ILE A 161 -21.69 -6.27 -2.56
N TRP A 162 -22.78 -5.85 -3.21
CA TRP A 162 -23.04 -4.45 -3.52
C TRP A 162 -23.20 -3.57 -2.28
N LEU A 163 -23.88 -4.07 -1.25
CA LEU A 163 -24.05 -3.38 0.02
C LEU A 163 -22.72 -3.21 0.75
N TYR A 164 -21.91 -4.26 0.87
CA TYR A 164 -20.57 -4.15 1.47
C TYR A 164 -19.66 -3.22 0.66
N GLY A 165 -19.65 -3.33 -0.68
CA GLY A 165 -18.85 -2.49 -1.56
C GLY A 165 -19.21 -1.00 -1.44
N SER A 166 -20.50 -0.67 -1.46
CA SER A 166 -20.99 0.70 -1.26
C SER A 166 -20.71 1.23 0.15
N MET A 167 -20.84 0.40 1.19
CA MET A 167 -20.49 0.76 2.55
C MET A 167 -19.00 1.14 2.68
N PHE A 168 -18.10 0.32 2.13
CA PHE A 168 -16.66 0.62 2.15
C PHE A 168 -16.33 1.89 1.37
N LEU A 169 -16.96 2.10 0.20
CA LEU A 169 -16.79 3.32 -0.59
C LEU A 169 -17.26 4.57 0.19
N VAL A 170 -18.42 4.51 0.83
CA VAL A 170 -18.97 5.61 1.65
C VAL A 170 -18.04 5.91 2.83
N LEU A 171 -17.54 4.88 3.50
CA LEU A 171 -16.61 5.06 4.62
C LEU A 171 -15.31 5.75 4.16
N PHE A 172 -14.79 5.34 3.01
CA PHE A 172 -13.56 5.89 2.43
C PHE A 172 -13.76 7.32 1.93
N LEU A 173 -14.90 7.61 1.28
CA LEU A 173 -15.28 8.96 0.84
C LEU A 173 -15.54 9.89 2.02
N HIS A 174 -16.17 9.41 3.09
CA HIS A 174 -16.39 10.17 4.31
C HIS A 174 -15.06 10.52 5.00
N PHE A 175 -14.16 9.54 5.12
CA PHE A 175 -12.80 9.77 5.61
C PHE A 175 -12.04 10.78 4.74
N TRP A 176 -12.05 10.58 3.42
CA TRP A 176 -11.36 11.46 2.47
C TRP A 176 -11.90 12.89 2.53
N TYR A 177 -13.22 13.03 2.55
CA TYR A 177 -13.89 14.32 2.60
C TYR A 177 -13.50 15.10 3.86
N HIS A 178 -13.41 14.42 4.98
CA HIS A 178 -13.08 15.03 6.26
C HIS A 178 -11.58 15.29 6.43
N ALA A 179 -10.73 14.41 5.91
CA ALA A 179 -9.29 14.51 5.99
C ALA A 179 -8.72 15.56 5.03
N TYR A 180 -9.17 15.57 3.77
CA TYR A 180 -8.56 16.35 2.69
C TYR A 180 -9.37 17.57 2.25
N THR A 181 -10.70 17.48 2.11
CA THR A 181 -11.51 18.65 1.69
C THR A 181 -11.90 19.57 2.83
N LYS A 182 -12.31 19.06 4.00
CA LYS A 182 -12.50 19.88 5.20
C LYS A 182 -11.20 20.19 5.94
N GLY A 183 -10.09 19.56 5.55
CA GLY A 183 -8.75 19.87 6.04
C GLY A 183 -8.51 19.59 7.53
N GLN A 184 -9.36 18.80 8.20
CA GLN A 184 -9.25 18.60 9.65
C GLN A 184 -8.03 17.77 10.06
N ARG A 185 -7.36 17.13 9.09
CA ARG A 185 -6.13 16.34 9.28
C ARG A 185 -5.02 16.72 8.29
N LEU A 186 -4.93 18.00 7.91
CA LEU A 186 -3.81 18.51 7.10
C LEU A 186 -2.46 18.29 7.81
N PRO A 187 -1.39 17.90 7.09
CA PRO A 187 -0.05 17.76 7.66
C PRO A 187 0.44 19.11 8.20
N LYS A 188 1.09 19.09 9.38
CA LYS A 188 1.46 20.29 10.17
C LYS A 188 2.27 21.35 9.39
N MET A 189 2.92 20.98 8.28
CA MET A 189 3.65 21.92 7.41
C MET A 189 2.75 22.99 6.76
N ALA A 190 1.47 22.70 6.50
CA ALA A 190 0.53 23.69 5.95
C ALA A 190 0.05 24.74 6.99
N ARG A 191 0.31 24.51 8.29
CA ARG A 191 -0.14 25.40 9.37
C ARG A 191 0.81 26.57 9.63
N ASN A 192 2.09 26.45 9.27
CA ASN A 192 3.11 27.46 9.57
C ASN A 192 3.45 28.39 8.38
N GLY A 193 2.62 28.39 7.33
CA GLY A 193 2.95 29.02 6.04
C GLY A 193 2.13 30.25 5.64
N ILE A 194 1.38 30.89 6.54
CA ILE A 194 0.68 32.15 6.23
C ILE A 194 0.82 33.12 7.40
N SER A 195 1.90 33.89 7.40
CA SER A 195 2.00 35.22 8.02
C SER A 195 2.53 36.16 6.95
N LYS A 196 1.59 36.83 6.28
CA LYS A 196 1.77 38.11 5.60
C LYS A 196 0.42 38.81 5.73
N ASP A 197 0.28 39.55 6.81
CA ASP A 197 0.17 41.02 6.80
C ASP A 197 0.75 41.55 8.12
#